data_AF-A0A969LEJ3-F1
#
_entry.id   AF-A0A969LEJ3-F1
#
_cell.length_a   1.000
_cell.length_b   1.000
_cell.length_c   1.000
_cell.angle_alpha   90.00
_cell.angle_beta   90.00
_cell.angle_gamma   90.00
#
_symmetry.space_group_name_H-M   'P 1'
#
loop_
_entity.id
_entity.type
_entity.pdbx_description
1 polymer ?
#
loop_
_entity_poly.entity_id
_entity_poly.type
_entity_poly.pdbx_seq_one_letter_code
_entity_poly.pdbx_strand_id
1 'polypeptide(L)'
;MNNNNRCGRGEGKVTVTAAFALGAIVVGAAAPAQATVEFTPSIELGATWTDNIELSPQSEDTEYVAEVMPGFVLTQEGRRVKSQLNYALRNFFYQKESSRDTSFHEASASFNAEVVRDLFFIDADAGYTQQIIDPTRPVTTISCSRWAISPTL
;
A
#
# COMPACT_ATOMS: atom_id res chain seq x y z
N MET A 1 -0.14 -23.24 6.09
CA MET A 1 1.09 -22.64 5.55
C MET A 1 1.22 -21.24 6.12
N ASN A 2 2.26 -20.98 6.91
CA ASN A 2 2.48 -19.74 7.64
C ASN A 2 3.64 -19.00 6.97
N ASN A 3 3.37 -17.91 6.25
CA ASN A 3 4.40 -17.14 5.54
C ASN A 3 4.72 -15.85 6.32
N ASN A 4 5.49 -16.00 7.40
CA ASN A 4 5.92 -14.92 8.28
C ASN A 4 7.13 -14.17 7.68
N ASN A 5 6.88 -13.21 6.79
CA ASN A 5 7.90 -12.27 6.31
C ASN A 5 8.08 -11.12 7.32
N ARG A 6 8.84 -11.35 8.39
CA ARG A 6 9.23 -10.26 9.31
C ARG A 6 10.30 -9.39 8.66
N CYS A 7 9.99 -8.11 8.46
CA CYS A 7 10.95 -7.10 8.02
C CYS A 7 12.06 -6.95 9.08
N GLY A 8 13.31 -7.18 8.68
CA GLY A 8 14.47 -7.18 9.56
C GLY A 8 14.75 -5.79 10.12
N ARG A 9 14.64 -5.65 11.45
CA ARG A 9 15.05 -4.47 12.21
C ARG A 9 16.59 -4.35 12.15
N GLY A 10 17.10 -3.60 11.18
CA GLY A 10 18.50 -3.20 11.14
C GLY A 10 18.81 -2.34 12.36
N GLU A 11 19.61 -2.85 13.29
CA GLU A 11 20.01 -2.15 14.51
C GLU A 11 21.06 -1.07 14.22
N GLY A 12 20.66 0.01 13.57
CA GLY A 12 21.36 1.29 13.66
C GLY A 12 20.80 2.06 14.85
N LYS A 13 21.54 2.17 15.94
CA LYS A 13 21.15 3.03 17.08
C LYS A 13 21.18 4.49 16.64
N VAL A 14 20.04 5.00 16.18
CA VAL A 14 19.84 6.44 15.96
C VAL A 14 19.22 7.01 17.23
N THR A 15 20.05 7.65 18.04
CA THR A 15 19.58 8.36 19.24
C THR A 15 18.92 9.66 18.78
N VAL A 16 17.59 9.67 18.67
CA VAL A 16 16.80 10.88 18.40
C VAL A 16 16.42 11.51 19.72
N THR A 17 17.09 12.60 20.08
CA THR A 17 16.69 13.43 21.22
C THR A 17 15.41 14.17 20.83
N ALA A 18 14.28 13.76 21.39
CA ALA A 18 12.97 14.34 21.10
C ALA A 18 12.82 15.70 21.80
N ALA A 19 12.69 16.77 21.00
CA ALA A 19 12.01 17.99 21.45
C ALA A 19 10.59 17.96 20.86
N PHE A 20 9.59 17.90 21.74
CA PHE A 20 8.18 17.93 21.39
C PHE A 20 7.82 19.31 20.83
N ALA A 21 7.49 19.38 19.54
CA ALA A 21 6.68 20.45 18.98
C ALA A 21 5.64 19.83 18.03
N LEU A 22 4.38 20.08 18.36
CA LEU A 22 3.19 19.67 17.63
C LEU A 22 3.20 20.21 16.20
N GLY A 23 2.89 19.35 15.23
CA GLY A 23 2.36 19.75 13.93
C GLY A 23 3.37 20.19 12.88
N ALA A 24 4.09 19.23 12.30
CA ALA A 24 4.54 19.32 10.91
C ALA A 24 4.67 17.90 10.35
N ILE A 25 3.85 17.56 9.36
CA ILE A 25 4.15 16.45 8.46
C ILE A 25 5.40 16.88 7.70
N VAL A 26 6.56 16.40 8.14
CA VAL A 26 7.82 16.60 7.41
C VAL A 26 7.87 15.55 6.29
N VAL A 27 7.19 15.82 5.17
CA VAL A 27 7.64 15.30 3.88
C VAL A 27 8.72 16.28 3.40
N GLY A 28 9.93 16.08 3.90
CA GLY A 28 11.01 17.06 3.76
C GLY A 28 12.38 16.46 3.99
N ALA A 29 12.67 15.32 3.35
CA ALA A 29 14.04 14.83 3.24
C ALA A 29 14.51 15.06 1.79
N ALA A 30 15.04 16.25 1.55
CA ALA A 30 15.89 16.59 0.41
C ALA A 30 15.44 16.07 -0.96
N ALA A 31 14.32 16.59 -1.49
CA ALA A 31 14.19 16.62 -2.94
C ALA A 31 15.28 17.57 -3.46
N PRO A 32 16.30 17.12 -4.22
CA PRO A 32 17.13 18.08 -4.95
C PRO A 32 16.19 18.94 -5.80
N ALA A 33 16.55 20.21 -6.06
CA ALA A 33 15.75 21.18 -6.83
C ALA A 33 15.44 20.76 -8.30
N GLN A 34 15.63 19.48 -8.65
CA GLN A 34 15.37 18.83 -9.93
C GLN A 34 14.58 17.51 -9.78
N ALA A 35 14.04 17.19 -8.61
CA ALA A 35 13.18 16.01 -8.47
C ALA A 35 11.78 16.34 -8.99
N THR A 36 11.34 15.60 -10.00
CA THR A 36 9.95 15.61 -10.47
C THR A 36 9.14 14.74 -9.52
N VAL A 37 8.08 15.30 -8.96
CA VAL A 37 7.12 14.55 -8.14
C VAL A 37 5.79 14.58 -8.85
N GLU A 38 5.23 13.41 -9.12
CA GLU A 38 3.94 13.23 -9.77
C GLU A 38 3.00 12.48 -8.83
N PHE A 39 1.82 13.05 -8.58
CA PHE A 39 0.77 12.44 -7.79
C PHE A 39 -0.48 12.27 -8.65
N THR A 40 -0.87 11.03 -8.87
CA THR A 40 -1.96 10.64 -9.76
C THR A 40 -3.04 9.92 -8.96
N PRO A 41 -4.07 10.64 -8.48
CA PRO A 41 -5.20 10.02 -7.78
C PRO A 41 -6.14 9.32 -8.77
N SER A 42 -6.83 8.29 -8.31
CA SER A 42 -7.87 7.58 -9.04
C SER A 42 -9.05 7.25 -8.13
N ILE A 43 -10.24 7.14 -8.73
CA ILE A 43 -11.42 6.59 -8.06
C ILE A 43 -12.22 5.78 -9.06
N GLU A 44 -12.57 4.56 -8.66
CA GLU A 44 -13.45 3.67 -9.41
C GLU A 44 -14.69 3.36 -8.56
N LEU A 45 -15.85 3.27 -9.22
CA LEU A 45 -17.14 3.05 -8.59
C LEU A 45 -17.82 1.87 -9.29
N GLY A 46 -18.34 0.92 -8.51
CA GLY A 46 -19.06 -0.25 -8.99
C GLY A 46 -20.37 -0.42 -8.24
N ALA A 47 -21.34 -1.04 -8.89
CA ALA A 47 -22.58 -1.47 -8.25
C ALA A 47 -23.02 -2.80 -8.85
N THR A 48 -23.23 -3.79 -7.99
CA THR A 48 -23.73 -5.11 -8.36
C THR A 48 -25.13 -5.29 -7.80
N TRP A 49 -26.06 -5.66 -8.68
CA TRP A 49 -27.41 -6.07 -8.31
C TRP A 49 -27.53 -7.57 -8.56
N THR A 50 -27.85 -8.36 -7.53
CA THR A 50 -28.08 -9.79 -7.67
C THR A 50 -29.43 -10.17 -7.08
N ASP A 51 -30.19 -10.96 -7.82
CA ASP A 51 -31.54 -11.42 -7.51
C ASP A 51 -31.58 -12.85 -6.94
N ASN A 52 -30.42 -13.51 -6.76
CA ASN A 52 -30.39 -14.90 -6.33
C ASN A 52 -29.06 -15.28 -5.64
N ILE A 53 -28.91 -14.96 -4.35
CA ILE A 53 -27.80 -15.47 -3.53
C ILE A 53 -28.11 -16.85 -2.94
N GLU A 54 -29.39 -17.15 -2.65
CA GLU A 54 -29.84 -18.48 -2.24
C GLU A 54 -30.54 -19.15 -3.43
N LEU A 55 -29.99 -20.24 -3.97
CA LEU A 55 -30.69 -21.14 -4.89
C LEU A 55 -31.89 -21.84 -4.19
N SER A 56 -32.82 -21.08 -3.61
CA SER A 56 -33.99 -21.54 -2.87
C SER A 56 -35.26 -20.99 -3.53
N PRO A 57 -36.18 -21.84 -4.01
CA PRO A 57 -37.36 -21.42 -4.77
C PRO A 57 -38.46 -20.72 -3.94
N GLN A 58 -38.19 -20.29 -2.70
CA GLN A 58 -39.21 -19.71 -1.80
C GLN A 58 -38.95 -18.27 -1.32
N SER A 59 -37.81 -17.66 -1.64
CA SER A 59 -37.52 -16.27 -1.26
C SER A 59 -36.50 -15.63 -2.19
N GLU A 60 -36.95 -14.77 -3.11
CA GLU A 60 -36.10 -13.93 -3.96
C GLU A 60 -35.43 -12.84 -3.10
N ASP A 61 -34.29 -13.16 -2.50
CA ASP A 61 -33.52 -12.17 -1.74
C ASP A 61 -32.64 -11.35 -2.68
N THR A 62 -33.16 -10.20 -3.09
CA THR A 62 -32.41 -9.16 -3.81
C THR A 62 -31.31 -8.58 -2.91
N GLU A 63 -30.04 -8.62 -3.32
CA GLU A 63 -28.92 -7.96 -2.63
C GLU A 63 -28.31 -6.90 -3.54
N TYR A 64 -28.07 -5.72 -2.96
CA TYR A 64 -27.36 -4.64 -3.63
C TYR A 64 -26.01 -4.43 -2.96
N VAL A 65 -24.95 -4.53 -3.76
CA VAL A 65 -23.57 -4.32 -3.31
C VAL A 65 -23.00 -3.12 -4.06
N ALA A 66 -22.65 -2.07 -3.31
CA ALA A 66 -21.90 -0.94 -3.86
C ALA A 66 -20.40 -1.13 -3.61
N GLU A 67 -19.59 -0.75 -4.58
CA GLU A 67 -18.14 -0.83 -4.53
C GLU A 67 -17.53 0.55 -4.77
N VAL A 68 -16.58 0.95 -3.92
CA VAL A 68 -15.85 2.22 -4.03
C VAL A 68 -14.36 1.95 -3.87
N MET A 69 -13.60 2.32 -4.90
CA MET A 69 -12.19 2.02 -5.05
C MET A 69 -11.35 3.29 -5.25
N PRO A 70 -11.02 4.05 -4.18
CA PRO A 70 -10.07 5.13 -4.29
C PRO A 70 -8.64 4.57 -4.33
N GLY A 71 -7.78 5.22 -5.12
CA GLY A 71 -6.37 4.89 -5.21
C GLY A 71 -5.52 6.09 -5.55
N PHE A 72 -4.21 5.91 -5.48
CA PHE A 72 -3.26 6.88 -6.01
C PHE A 72 -1.93 6.21 -6.39
N VAL A 73 -1.23 6.88 -7.29
CA VAL A 73 0.18 6.62 -7.59
C VAL A 73 0.97 7.87 -7.25
N LEU A 74 2.04 7.72 -6.48
CA LEU A 74 3.01 8.76 -6.20
C LEU A 74 4.35 8.33 -6.78
N THR A 75 4.87 9.09 -7.73
CA THR A 75 6.17 8.86 -8.35
C THR A 75 7.08 10.03 -8.03
N GLN A 76 8.32 9.74 -7.65
CA GLN A 76 9.39 10.73 -7.49
C GLN A 76 10.58 10.30 -8.35
N GLU A 77 10.98 11.17 -9.27
CA GLU A 77 12.15 10.98 -10.12
C GLU A 77 13.13 12.12 -9.91
N GLY A 78 14.28 11.81 -9.33
CA GLY A 78 15.40 12.71 -9.19
C GLY A 78 16.69 12.06 -9.68
N ARG A 79 17.75 12.89 -9.75
CA ARG A 79 19.09 12.44 -10.19
C ARG A 79 19.67 11.30 -9.35
N ARG A 80 19.31 11.23 -8.07
CA ARG A 80 19.87 10.28 -7.09
C ARG A 80 18.82 9.50 -6.33
N VAL A 81 17.55 9.82 -6.51
CA VAL A 81 16.46 9.19 -5.78
C VAL A 81 15.37 8.90 -6.79
N LYS A 82 14.92 7.66 -6.84
CA LYS A 82 13.75 7.23 -7.60
C LYS A 82 12.86 6.46 -6.65
N SER A 83 11.59 6.82 -6.59
CA SER A 83 10.63 6.06 -5.80
C SER A 83 9.26 6.05 -6.42
N GLN A 84 8.52 4.97 -6.20
CA GLN A 84 7.14 4.84 -6.59
C GLN A 84 6.35 4.23 -5.45
N LEU A 85 5.18 4.80 -5.16
CA LEU A 85 4.20 4.26 -4.22
C LEU A 85 2.87 4.14 -4.94
N ASN A 86 2.35 2.92 -5.01
CA ASN A 86 1.02 2.63 -5.52
C ASN A 86 0.15 2.21 -4.33
N TYR A 87 -1.02 2.80 -4.19
CA TYR A 87 -1.98 2.45 -3.16
C TYR A 87 -3.39 2.35 -3.74
N ALA A 88 -4.10 1.31 -3.36
CA ALA A 88 -5.51 1.12 -3.67
C ALA A 88 -6.26 0.65 -2.42
N LEU A 89 -7.44 1.22 -2.22
CA LEU A 89 -8.40 0.78 -1.22
C LEU A 89 -9.64 0.31 -1.97
N ARG A 90 -10.18 -0.85 -1.63
CA ARG A 90 -11.42 -1.39 -2.19
C ARG A 90 -12.43 -1.58 -1.07
N ASN A 91 -13.57 -0.90 -1.14
CA ASN A 91 -14.64 -0.99 -0.15
C ASN A 91 -15.88 -1.61 -0.77
N PHE A 92 -16.51 -2.53 -0.06
CA PHE A 92 -17.80 -3.10 -0.39
C PHE A 92 -18.83 -2.71 0.67
N PHE A 93 -19.99 -2.24 0.21
CA PHE A 93 -21.12 -1.86 1.04
C PHE A 93 -22.32 -2.73 0.68
N TYR A 94 -22.87 -3.44 1.65
CA TYR A 94 -24.01 -4.33 1.48
C TYR A 94 -25.28 -3.66 2.00
N GLN A 95 -26.31 -3.58 1.16
CA GLN A 95 -27.54 -2.87 1.52
C GLN A 95 -28.32 -3.56 2.63
N LYS A 96 -28.47 -4.89 2.56
CA LYS A 96 -29.28 -5.63 3.54
C LYS A 96 -28.47 -6.09 4.75
N GLU A 97 -27.18 -6.37 4.56
CA GLU A 97 -26.32 -6.93 5.60
C GLU A 97 -25.06 -6.08 5.77
N SER A 98 -25.20 -4.89 6.37
CA SER A 98 -24.08 -3.97 6.61
C SER A 98 -22.99 -4.56 7.52
N SER A 99 -23.27 -5.63 8.25
CA SER A 99 -22.24 -6.36 9.01
C SER A 99 -21.19 -7.03 8.12
N ARG A 100 -21.47 -7.17 6.81
CA ARG A 100 -20.54 -7.70 5.80
C ARG A 100 -19.73 -6.63 5.09
N ASP A 101 -19.95 -5.34 5.40
CA ASP A 101 -19.14 -4.26 4.84
C ASP A 101 -17.67 -4.53 5.11
N THR A 102 -16.85 -4.46 4.07
CA THR A 102 -15.45 -4.85 4.14
C THR A 102 -14.58 -3.93 3.30
N SER A 103 -13.35 -3.74 3.77
CA SER A 103 -12.35 -2.89 3.15
C SER A 103 -11.06 -3.68 2.96
N PHE A 104 -10.51 -3.61 1.75
CA PHE A 104 -9.27 -4.27 1.38
C PHE A 104 -8.24 -3.24 0.94
N HIS A 105 -7.04 -3.34 1.51
CA HIS A 105 -5.92 -2.46 1.24
C HIS A 105 -4.87 -3.20 0.42
N GLU A 106 -4.39 -2.53 -0.63
CA GLU A 106 -3.26 -2.95 -1.42
C GLU A 106 -2.27 -1.79 -1.55
N ALA A 107 -0.99 -2.06 -1.28
CA ALA A 107 0.07 -1.10 -1.42
C ALA A 107 1.33 -1.77 -1.97
N SER A 108 2.01 -1.08 -2.87
CA SER A 108 3.36 -1.44 -3.30
C SER A 108 4.23 -0.20 -3.31
N ALA A 109 5.47 -0.33 -2.86
CA ALA A 109 6.44 0.74 -2.86
C ALA A 109 7.80 0.23 -3.34
N SER A 110 8.45 1.02 -4.18
CA SER A 110 9.85 0.84 -4.57
C SER A 110 10.63 2.12 -4.29
N PHE A 111 11.85 1.97 -3.81
CA PHE A 111 12.74 3.07 -3.47
C PHE A 111 14.17 2.71 -3.83
N ASN A 112 14.78 3.56 -4.65
CA ASN A 112 16.19 3.52 -5.01
C ASN A 112 16.82 4.88 -4.67
N ALA A 113 17.92 4.87 -3.95
CA ALA A 113 18.67 6.09 -3.65
C ALA A 113 20.19 5.89 -3.64
N GLU A 114 20.89 6.80 -4.29
CA GLU A 114 22.34 6.99 -4.16
C GLU A 114 22.60 8.01 -3.03
N VAL A 115 22.98 7.52 -1.84
CA VAL A 115 23.25 8.40 -0.69
C VAL A 115 24.65 9.01 -0.81
N VAL A 116 25.63 8.21 -1.20
CA VAL A 116 27.00 8.66 -1.48
C VAL A 116 27.32 8.32 -2.92
N ARG A 117 27.81 9.32 -3.66
CA ARG A 117 28.05 9.22 -5.10
C ARG A 117 28.93 8.01 -5.41
N ASP A 118 28.46 7.14 -6.30
CA ASP A 118 29.14 5.96 -6.82
C ASP A 118 29.61 4.96 -5.74
N LEU A 119 29.17 5.11 -4.48
CA LEU A 119 29.73 4.38 -3.34
C LEU A 119 28.67 3.72 -2.46
N PHE A 120 27.51 4.37 -2.29
CA PHE A 120 26.47 3.88 -1.39
C PHE A 120 25.09 4.01 -2.00
N PHE A 121 24.48 2.85 -2.22
CA PHE A 121 23.17 2.67 -2.83
C PHE A 121 22.22 2.02 -1.83
N ILE A 122 20.99 2.50 -1.80
CA ILE A 122 19.86 1.91 -1.07
C ILE A 122 18.85 1.46 -2.11
N ASP A 123 18.46 0.20 -2.04
CA ASP A 123 17.37 -0.39 -2.78
C ASP A 123 16.40 -1.05 -1.80
N ALA A 124 15.13 -0.68 -1.88
CA ALA A 124 14.09 -1.20 -1.01
C ALA A 124 12.77 -1.35 -1.76
N ASP A 125 12.19 -2.54 -1.67
CA ASP A 125 10.81 -2.80 -2.11
C ASP A 125 9.97 -3.21 -0.89
N ALA A 126 8.72 -2.76 -0.88
CA ALA A 126 7.71 -3.16 0.09
C ALA A 126 6.39 -3.48 -0.62
N GLY A 127 5.73 -4.54 -0.20
CA GLY A 127 4.40 -4.92 -0.68
C GLY A 127 3.49 -5.28 0.48
N TYR A 128 2.26 -4.80 0.40
CA TYR A 128 1.16 -5.14 1.29
C TYR A 128 -0.05 -5.48 0.44
N THR A 129 -0.51 -6.73 0.49
CA THR A 129 -1.68 -7.16 -0.27
C THR A 129 -2.58 -8.00 0.62
N GLN A 130 -3.87 -7.73 0.59
CA GLN A 130 -4.88 -8.57 1.22
C GLN A 130 -5.58 -9.41 0.15
N GLN A 131 -5.45 -10.73 0.25
CA GLN A 131 -6.16 -11.66 -0.62
C GLN A 131 -7.50 -12.06 0.02
N ILE A 132 -8.57 -11.94 -0.76
CA ILE A 132 -9.92 -12.36 -0.39
C ILE A 132 -10.07 -13.84 -0.77
N ILE A 133 -9.83 -14.73 0.18
CA ILE A 133 -10.19 -16.15 0.03
C ILE A 133 -11.62 -16.35 0.56
N ASP A 134 -11.98 -15.56 1.57
CA ASP A 134 -13.29 -15.48 2.23
C ASP A 134 -13.52 -14.01 2.62
N PRO A 135 -14.67 -13.38 2.29
CA PRO A 135 -14.98 -12.00 2.69
C PRO A 135 -14.90 -11.75 4.20
N THR A 136 -15.09 -12.79 5.02
CA THR A 136 -15.02 -12.74 6.48
C THR A 136 -13.62 -12.97 7.04
N ARG A 137 -12.66 -13.43 6.21
CA ARG A 137 -11.28 -13.74 6.62
C ARG A 137 -10.25 -13.36 5.54
N PRO A 138 -9.89 -12.06 5.44
CA PRO A 138 -8.81 -11.63 4.55
C PRO A 138 -7.46 -12.24 4.97
N VAL A 139 -6.65 -12.66 3.99
CA VAL A 139 -5.26 -13.07 4.22
C VAL A 139 -4.32 -11.93 3.85
N THR A 140 -3.62 -11.37 4.83
CA THR A 140 -2.61 -10.33 4.60
C THR A 140 -1.26 -10.93 4.26
N THR A 141 -0.68 -10.51 3.13
CA THR A 141 0.70 -10.82 2.72
C THR A 141 1.54 -9.55 2.78
N ILE A 142 2.71 -9.65 3.42
CA ILE A 142 3.73 -8.60 3.45
C ILE A 142 4.98 -9.13 2.74
N SER A 143 5.54 -8.34 1.83
CA SER A 143 6.81 -8.65 1.15
C SER A 143 7.79 -7.50 1.32
N CYS A 144 9.06 -7.82 1.52
CA CYS A 144 10.14 -6.84 1.55
C CYS A 144 11.41 -7.48 0.98
N SER A 145 12.08 -6.81 0.04
CA SER A 145 13.35 -7.27 -0.54
C SER A 145 14.54 -6.88 0.35
N ARG A 146 15.61 -7.67 0.30
CA ARG A 146 16.83 -7.51 1.13
C ARG A 146 17.88 -6.70 0.37
N TRP A 147 18.41 -5.65 1.00
CA TRP A 147 19.50 -4.80 0.50
C TRP A 147 20.79 -5.61 0.25
N ALA A 148 21.45 -5.35 -0.88
CA ALA A 148 22.77 -5.88 -1.21
C ALA A 148 23.77 -4.71 -1.34
N ILE A 149 24.86 -4.75 -0.56
CA ILE A 149 26.01 -3.88 -0.79
C ILE A 149 26.76 -4.49 -1.96
N SER A 150 26.78 -3.81 -3.11
CA SER A 150 27.68 -4.17 -4.21
C SER A 150 28.79 -3.12 -4.27
N PRO A 151 30.00 -3.43 -3.75
CA PRO A 151 31.14 -2.57 -4.01
C PRO A 151 31.54 -2.74 -5.47
N THR A 152 31.53 -1.65 -6.22
CA THR A 152 32.20 -1.58 -7.52
C THR A 152 33.71 -1.64 -7.28
N LEU A 153 34.36 -2.67 -7.83
CA LEU A 153 35.81 -2.70 -8.05
C LEU A 153 36.10 -2.26 -9.48
#